data_AF-A0A060C4B4-F1
#
_entry.id   AF-A0A060C4B4-F1
#
_cell.length_a   1.000
_cell.length_b   1.000
_cell.length_c   1.000
_cell.angle_alpha   90.00
_cell.angle_beta   90.00
_cell.angle_gamma   90.00
#
_symmetry.space_group_name_H-M   'P 1'
#
loop_
_entity.id
_entity.type
_entity.pdbx_description
1 polymer ?
#
loop_
_entity_poly.entity_id
_entity_poly.type
_entity_poly.pdbx_seq_one_letter_code
_entity_poly.pdbx_strand_id
1 'polypeptide(L)'
;DYGDDEGAAKNPDSPYFDWFKFENYPFEYKSWWGIKDLPEIDKDNDSFRNFIYGEKNSVLAKWNDLGIDGWRLDVADELPDSFIKGIRENLDSYSDKILIGEIWEDASNKISYGKRRNYILGGSLQAAMNYPFRDFNY
;
A
#
# COMPACT_ATOMS: atom_id res chain seq x y z
N ASP A 1 -17.93 18.10 6.05
CA ASP A 1 -16.97 18.86 5.25
C ASP A 1 -15.60 18.24 5.32
N TYR A 2 -15.27 17.39 4.35
CA TYR A 2 -13.89 16.98 4.13
C TYR A 2 -13.25 18.03 3.23
N GLY A 3 -12.66 19.07 3.84
CA GLY A 3 -11.77 20.06 3.22
C GLY A 3 -12.02 20.37 1.75
N ASP A 4 -13.15 21.01 1.43
CA ASP A 4 -13.58 21.23 0.05
C ASP A 4 -12.58 22.03 -0.81
N ASP A 5 -11.60 22.70 -0.20
CA ASP A 5 -10.54 23.47 -0.87
C ASP A 5 -9.11 22.96 -0.59
N GLU A 6 -8.95 21.81 0.07
CA GLU A 6 -7.62 21.31 0.50
C GLU A 6 -7.11 20.14 -0.35
N GLY A 7 -7.93 19.58 -1.25
CA GLY A 7 -7.54 18.44 -2.08
C GLY A 7 -6.42 18.77 -3.07
N ALA A 8 -5.56 17.80 -3.34
CA ALA A 8 -4.39 17.94 -4.23
C ALA A 8 -4.74 18.49 -5.62
N ALA A 9 -5.92 18.17 -6.18
CA ALA A 9 -6.36 18.65 -7.49
C ALA A 9 -7.04 20.03 -7.46
N LYS A 10 -7.30 20.60 -6.28
CA LYS A 10 -7.96 21.90 -6.11
C LYS A 10 -6.97 22.98 -5.67
N ASN A 11 -5.96 22.60 -4.89
CA ASN A 11 -4.97 23.51 -4.35
C ASN A 11 -3.53 22.97 -4.57
N PRO A 12 -2.68 23.66 -5.34
CA PRO A 12 -1.29 23.24 -5.52
C PRO A 12 -0.44 23.37 -4.23
N ASP A 13 -0.87 24.18 -3.26
CA ASP A 13 -0.26 24.31 -1.94
C ASP A 13 -0.81 23.28 -0.94
N SER A 14 -1.61 22.31 -1.41
CA SER A 14 -2.14 21.23 -0.58
C SER A 14 -1.00 20.40 0.03
N PRO A 15 -1.08 20.01 1.32
CA PRO A 15 -0.11 19.08 1.90
C PRO A 15 -0.14 17.69 1.24
N TYR A 16 -1.17 17.40 0.44
CA TYR A 16 -1.34 16.14 -0.29
C TYR A 16 -0.90 16.25 -1.76
N PHE A 17 -0.46 17.42 -2.22
CA PHE A 17 -0.13 17.64 -3.63
C PHE A 17 0.92 16.64 -4.14
N ASP A 18 2.01 16.49 -3.39
CA ASP A 18 3.12 15.60 -3.74
C ASP A 18 2.80 14.09 -3.59
N TRP A 19 1.59 13.74 -3.14
CA TRP A 19 1.15 12.34 -3.12
C TRP A 19 0.73 11.87 -4.51
N PHE A 20 0.52 12.78 -5.45
CA PHE A 20 0.07 12.49 -6.81
C PHE A 20 1.05 13.05 -7.84
N LYS A 21 1.02 12.48 -9.04
CA LYS A 21 1.88 12.91 -10.16
C LYS A 21 1.05 13.62 -11.21
N PHE A 22 1.03 14.95 -11.17
CA PHE A 22 0.38 15.79 -12.18
C PHE A 22 1.30 15.97 -13.39
N GLU A 23 0.75 15.70 -14.58
CA GLU A 23 1.41 15.95 -15.87
C GLU A 23 1.02 17.34 -16.39
N ASN A 24 -0.25 17.71 -16.22
CA ASN A 24 -0.79 19.04 -16.48
C ASN A 24 -1.92 19.34 -15.47
N TYR A 25 -1.59 20.14 -14.46
CA TYR A 25 -2.48 20.44 -13.34
C TYR A 25 -3.73 21.24 -13.77
N PRO A 26 -4.92 20.97 -13.20
CA PRO A 26 -5.24 19.92 -12.22
C PRO A 26 -5.79 18.63 -12.83
N PHE A 27 -6.08 18.59 -14.14
CA PHE A 27 -6.91 17.54 -14.75
C PHE A 27 -6.12 16.38 -15.35
N GLU A 28 -4.82 16.57 -15.62
CA GLU A 28 -3.96 15.51 -16.15
C GLU A 28 -2.94 15.09 -15.09
N TYR A 29 -3.11 13.86 -14.62
CA TYR A 29 -2.27 13.18 -13.65
C TYR A 29 -2.21 11.70 -13.97
N LYS A 30 -1.19 11.03 -13.44
CA LYS A 30 -1.04 9.57 -13.53
C LYS A 30 -2.19 8.88 -12.83
N SER A 31 -2.72 7.84 -13.48
CA SER A 31 -3.85 7.08 -12.96
C SER A 31 -3.80 5.64 -13.44
N TRP A 32 -4.44 4.75 -12.68
CA TRP A 32 -4.43 3.32 -12.97
C TRP A 32 -5.12 3.06 -14.31
N TRP A 33 -4.38 2.52 -15.28
CA TRP A 33 -4.82 2.28 -16.67
C TRP A 33 -5.48 3.50 -17.36
N GLY A 34 -5.11 4.72 -16.96
CA GLY A 34 -5.70 5.95 -17.52
C GLY A 34 -7.12 6.26 -17.02
N ILE A 35 -7.67 5.48 -16.08
CA ILE A 35 -8.97 5.73 -15.46
C ILE A 35 -8.81 6.88 -14.46
N LYS A 36 -9.40 8.05 -14.75
CA LYS A 36 -9.17 9.27 -13.95
C LYS A 36 -9.73 9.21 -12.53
N ASP A 37 -10.75 8.39 -12.30
CA ASP A 37 -11.30 8.16 -10.95
C ASP A 37 -10.34 7.39 -10.03
N LEU A 38 -9.24 6.84 -10.56
CA LEU A 38 -8.23 6.06 -9.84
C LEU A 38 -6.84 6.72 -9.93
N PRO A 39 -6.65 7.90 -9.30
CA PRO A 39 -5.36 8.59 -9.32
C PRO A 39 -4.27 7.72 -8.68
N GLU A 40 -3.13 7.64 -9.36
CA GLU A 40 -1.99 6.87 -8.87
C GLU A 40 -1.32 7.65 -7.72
N ILE A 41 -1.25 7.01 -6.55
CA ILE A 41 -0.53 7.56 -5.40
C ILE A 41 0.96 7.21 -5.51
N ASP A 42 1.80 8.20 -5.22
CA ASP A 42 3.24 8.02 -5.07
C ASP A 42 3.57 7.31 -3.75
N LYS A 43 3.75 6.00 -3.85
CA LYS A 43 4.10 5.11 -2.73
C LYS A 43 5.53 5.32 -2.23
N ASP A 44 6.34 6.14 -2.90
CA ASP A 44 7.67 6.54 -2.45
C ASP A 44 7.67 7.87 -1.68
N ASN A 45 6.55 8.60 -1.67
CA ASN A 45 6.44 9.84 -0.91
C ASN A 45 6.46 9.59 0.61
N ASP A 46 7.40 10.21 1.32
CA ASP A 46 7.58 10.01 2.77
C ASP A 46 6.39 10.46 3.60
N SER A 47 5.71 11.54 3.22
CA SER A 47 4.53 12.01 3.96
C SER A 47 3.33 11.06 3.78
N PHE A 48 3.17 10.47 2.60
CA PHE A 48 2.16 9.42 2.37
C PHE A 48 2.49 8.14 3.15
N ARG A 49 3.76 7.71 3.12
CA ARG A 49 4.24 6.56 3.91
C ARG A 49 3.99 6.75 5.40
N ASN A 50 4.31 7.93 5.94
CA ASN A 50 4.04 8.29 7.34
C ASN A 50 2.53 8.31 7.64
N PHE A 51 1.71 8.78 6.71
CA PHE A 51 0.25 8.72 6.86
C PHE A 51 -0.28 7.28 6.94
N ILE A 52 0.26 6.35 6.14
CA ILE A 52 -0.20 4.96 6.15
C ILE A 52 0.35 4.19 7.36
N TYR A 53 1.67 4.19 7.56
CA TYR A 53 2.34 3.31 8.52
C TYR A 53 3.33 4.02 9.46
N GLY A 54 3.21 5.34 9.64
CA GLY A 54 3.95 6.06 10.67
C GLY A 54 3.64 5.58 12.09
N GLU A 55 4.50 5.90 13.06
CA GLU A 55 4.35 5.45 14.44
C GLU A 55 3.10 5.98 15.15
N LYS A 56 2.68 7.21 14.82
CA LYS A 56 1.55 7.91 15.45
C LYS A 56 0.67 8.56 14.41
N ASN A 57 -0.63 8.65 14.71
CA ASN A 57 -1.64 9.28 13.85
C ASN A 57 -1.68 8.71 12.41
N SER A 58 -1.12 7.53 12.19
CA SER A 58 -1.20 6.82 10.92
C SER A 58 -2.42 5.94 10.85
N VAL A 59 -2.78 5.51 9.65
CA VAL A 59 -3.84 4.53 9.44
C VAL A 59 -3.56 3.27 10.27
N LEU A 60 -2.35 2.72 10.18
CA LEU A 60 -1.99 1.52 10.91
C LEU A 60 -2.06 1.70 12.42
N ALA A 61 -1.44 2.76 12.96
CA ALA A 61 -1.42 3.02 14.39
C ALA A 61 -2.84 3.13 14.95
N LYS A 62 -3.72 3.89 14.28
CA LYS A 62 -5.11 4.06 14.70
C LYS A 62 -5.84 2.73 14.86
N TRP A 63 -5.77 1.85 13.85
CA TRP A 63 -6.53 0.61 13.89
C TRP A 63 -5.88 -0.44 14.78
N ASN A 64 -4.54 -0.48 14.86
CA ASN A 64 -3.82 -1.34 15.78
C ASN A 64 -4.13 -0.99 17.25
N ASP A 65 -4.20 0.31 17.59
CA ASP A 65 -4.60 0.80 18.92
C ASP A 65 -6.06 0.44 19.26
N LEU A 66 -6.91 0.27 18.24
CA LEU A 66 -8.28 -0.22 18.39
C LEU A 66 -8.37 -1.75 18.52
N GLY A 67 -7.25 -2.47 18.42
CA GLY A 67 -7.15 -3.88 18.75
C GLY A 67 -7.43 -4.87 17.62
N ILE A 68 -7.25 -4.48 16.35
CA ILE A 68 -7.30 -5.46 15.24
C ILE A 68 -6.15 -6.46 15.34
N ASP A 69 -6.35 -7.66 14.80
CA ASP A 69 -5.33 -8.73 14.85
C ASP A 69 -4.36 -8.72 13.67
N GLY A 70 -4.68 -7.98 12.60
CA GLY A 70 -3.80 -7.93 11.43
C GLY A 70 -4.40 -7.26 10.23
N TRP A 71 -3.63 -7.31 9.15
CA TRP A 71 -3.87 -6.60 7.91
C TRP A 71 -3.80 -7.55 6.71
N ARG A 72 -4.75 -7.38 5.80
CA ARG A 72 -4.71 -7.96 4.46
C ARG A 72 -4.40 -6.84 3.47
N LEU A 73 -3.28 -6.93 2.76
CA LEU A 73 -2.90 -5.97 1.72
C LEU A 73 -3.61 -6.32 0.42
N ASP A 74 -4.46 -5.40 -0.03
CA ASP A 74 -5.09 -5.43 -1.34
C ASP A 74 -4.05 -5.21 -2.43
N VAL A 75 -4.12 -6.01 -3.50
CA VAL A 75 -3.21 -5.95 -4.66
C VAL A 75 -1.74 -5.76 -4.25
N ALA A 76 -1.24 -6.62 -3.37
CA ALA A 76 0.12 -6.50 -2.82
C ALA A 76 1.21 -6.48 -3.91
N ASP A 77 0.90 -7.03 -5.08
CA ASP A 77 1.75 -7.03 -6.27
C ASP A 77 2.06 -5.64 -6.85
N GLU A 78 1.21 -4.64 -6.58
CA GLU A 78 1.40 -3.25 -7.03
C GLU A 78 2.13 -2.36 -6.01
N LEU A 79 2.40 -2.88 -4.81
CA LEU A 79 3.13 -2.15 -3.78
C LEU A 79 4.65 -2.34 -3.96
N PRO A 80 5.48 -1.30 -3.82
CA PRO A 80 6.93 -1.46 -3.74
C PRO A 80 7.33 -2.35 -2.56
N ASP A 81 8.40 -3.16 -2.71
CA ASP A 81 8.89 -4.00 -1.61
C ASP A 81 9.25 -3.17 -0.36
N SER A 82 9.79 -1.96 -0.55
CA SER A 82 10.12 -1.04 0.53
C SER A 82 8.89 -0.58 1.31
N PHE A 83 7.76 -0.40 0.63
CA PHE A 83 6.50 0.00 1.25
C PHE A 83 5.95 -1.13 2.13
N ILE A 84 5.95 -2.37 1.62
CA ILE A 84 5.53 -3.55 2.39
C ILE A 84 6.46 -3.75 3.60
N LYS A 85 7.76 -3.54 3.44
CA LYS A 85 8.73 -3.60 4.55
C LYS A 85 8.43 -2.55 5.61
N GLY A 86 8.11 -1.31 5.23
CA GLY A 86 7.72 -0.26 6.18
C GLY A 86 6.45 -0.59 6.97
N ILE A 87 5.44 -1.18 6.31
CA ILE A 87 4.26 -1.73 6.97
C ILE A 87 4.67 -2.81 7.98
N ARG A 88 5.53 -3.75 7.56
CA ARG A 88 5.99 -4.85 8.42
C ARG A 88 6.73 -4.35 9.65
N GLU A 89 7.61 -3.37 9.49
CA GLU A 89 8.37 -2.73 10.57
C GLU A 89 7.45 -2.00 11.56
N ASN A 90 6.40 -1.32 11.08
CA ASN A 90 5.37 -0.75 11.96
C ASN A 90 4.68 -1.86 12.78
N LEU A 91 4.24 -2.94 12.13
CA LEU A 91 3.55 -4.04 12.81
C LEU A 91 4.43 -4.79 13.82
N ASP A 92 5.75 -4.82 13.63
CA ASP A 92 6.70 -5.39 14.59
C ASP A 92 6.71 -4.67 15.95
N SER A 93 6.22 -3.43 16.02
CA SER A 93 6.06 -2.71 17.29
C SER A 93 4.83 -3.15 18.10
N TYR A 94 3.96 -3.98 17.52
CA TYR A 94 2.76 -4.50 18.15
C TYR A 94 2.88 -6.01 18.38
N SER A 95 2.36 -6.51 19.50
CA SER A 95 2.29 -7.95 19.73
C SER A 95 1.24 -8.60 18.84
N ASP A 96 1.58 -9.78 18.32
CA ASP A 96 0.66 -10.73 17.68
C ASP A 96 -0.11 -10.15 16.48
N LYS A 97 0.54 -9.32 15.65
CA LYS A 97 -0.06 -8.82 14.40
C LYS A 97 0.38 -9.65 13.20
N ILE A 98 -0.58 -9.95 12.32
CA ILE A 98 -0.33 -10.65 11.05
C ILE A 98 -0.50 -9.74 9.84
N LEU A 99 0.37 -9.91 8.85
CA LEU A 99 0.35 -9.23 7.56
C LEU A 99 0.24 -10.26 6.44
N ILE A 100 -0.88 -10.23 5.73
CA ILE A 100 -1.21 -11.16 4.64
C ILE A 100 -1.31 -10.37 3.34
N GLY A 101 -0.60 -10.77 2.29
CA GLY A 101 -0.74 -10.14 0.97
C GLY A 101 -1.72 -10.86 0.06
N GLU A 102 -2.50 -10.10 -0.72
CA GLU A 102 -3.13 -10.65 -1.92
C GLU A 102 -2.07 -10.85 -3.01
N ILE A 103 -1.69 -12.11 -3.23
CA ILE A 103 -0.77 -12.53 -4.29
C ILE A 103 -1.40 -13.75 -4.96
N TRP A 104 -1.65 -13.66 -6.26
CA TRP A 104 -2.43 -14.66 -6.98
C TRP A 104 -1.60 -15.89 -7.42
N GLU A 105 -0.29 -15.74 -7.52
CA GLU A 105 0.63 -16.78 -7.98
C GLU A 105 1.51 -17.30 -6.82
N ASP A 106 2.52 -18.14 -7.13
CA ASP A 106 3.53 -18.58 -6.17
C ASP A 106 4.31 -17.39 -5.60
N ALA A 107 3.93 -16.97 -4.40
CA ALA A 107 4.55 -15.88 -3.67
C ALA A 107 6.04 -16.12 -3.31
N SER A 108 6.54 -17.37 -3.35
CA SER A 108 7.96 -17.68 -3.08
C SER A 108 8.88 -17.42 -4.28
N ASN A 109 8.32 -17.46 -5.50
CA ASN A 109 9.06 -17.24 -6.76
C ASN A 109 8.47 -16.14 -7.63
N LYS A 110 7.55 -15.33 -7.11
CA LYS A 110 6.83 -14.32 -7.87
C LYS A 110 7.79 -13.33 -8.55
N ILE A 111 7.54 -13.12 -9.84
CA ILE A 111 8.07 -11.99 -10.59
C ILE A 111 6.89 -11.08 -10.92
N SER A 112 6.98 -9.81 -10.54
CA SER A 112 5.98 -8.79 -10.87
C SER A 112 6.71 -7.54 -11.36
N TYR A 113 6.19 -6.92 -12.42
CA TYR A 113 6.81 -5.76 -13.08
C TYR A 113 8.30 -5.95 -13.39
N GLY A 114 8.69 -7.15 -13.85
CA GLY A 114 10.07 -7.48 -14.22
C GLY A 114 11.04 -7.68 -13.04
N LYS A 115 10.55 -7.66 -11.79
CA LYS A 115 11.37 -7.83 -10.59
C LYS A 115 10.95 -9.06 -9.80
N ARG A 116 11.92 -9.85 -9.33
CA ARG A 116 11.67 -10.90 -8.34
C ARG A 116 11.26 -10.26 -7.01
N ARG A 117 10.13 -10.71 -6.47
CA ARG A 117 9.54 -10.17 -5.25
C ARG A 117 10.04 -10.95 -4.03
N ASN A 118 10.19 -10.26 -2.91
CA ASN A 118 10.72 -10.82 -1.66
C ASN A 118 9.63 -11.00 -0.61
N TYR A 119 8.46 -11.50 -1.01
CA TYR A 119 7.27 -11.53 -0.15
C TYR A 119 7.41 -12.42 1.07
N ILE A 120 7.95 -13.64 0.90
CA ILE A 120 8.02 -14.67 1.96
C ILE A 120 9.48 -14.98 2.35
N LEU A 121 10.36 -13.98 2.28
CA LEU A 121 11.79 -14.14 2.63
C LEU A 121 12.13 -13.66 4.06
N GLY A 122 11.11 -13.39 4.88
CA GLY A 122 11.27 -12.77 6.19
C GLY A 122 11.42 -11.24 6.07
N GLY A 123 10.77 -10.51 6.98
CA GLY A 123 10.77 -9.04 6.98
C GLY A 123 9.86 -8.36 5.94
N SER A 124 9.01 -9.11 5.25
CA SER A 124 7.96 -8.60 4.35
C SER A 124 6.59 -9.16 4.79
N LEU A 125 5.94 -10.03 4.02
CA LEU A 125 4.67 -10.64 4.41
C LEU A 125 4.88 -11.84 5.33
N GLN A 126 3.91 -12.13 6.21
CA GLN A 126 3.86 -13.37 6.98
C GLN A 126 3.11 -14.47 6.23
N ALA A 127 2.15 -14.12 5.38
CA ALA A 127 1.44 -15.06 4.52
C ALA A 127 0.96 -14.39 3.22
N ALA A 128 0.47 -15.21 2.30
CA ALA A 128 -0.21 -14.78 1.09
C ALA A 128 -1.56 -15.50 0.94
N MET A 129 -2.52 -14.86 0.28
CA MET A 129 -3.76 -15.52 -0.13
C MET A 129 -3.42 -16.67 -1.08
N ASN A 130 -3.79 -17.90 -0.72
CA ASN A 130 -3.33 -19.09 -1.43
C ASN A 130 -4.24 -19.43 -2.63
N TYR A 131 -4.24 -18.54 -3.63
CA TYR A 131 -4.94 -18.74 -4.90
C TYR A 131 -4.47 -19.99 -5.66
N PRO A 132 -3.15 -20.34 -5.70
CA PRO A 132 -2.72 -21.59 -6.32
C PRO A 132 -3.43 -22.81 -5.73
N PHE A 133 -3.60 -22.87 -4.40
CA PHE A 133 -4.35 -23.95 -3.75
C PHE A 133 -5.85 -23.95 -4.10
N ARG A 134 -6.47 -22.77 -4.25
CA ARG A 134 -7.88 -22.69 -4.69
C ARG A 134 -8.05 -23.28 -6.10
N ASP A 135 -7.11 -23.01 -6.98
CA ASP A 135 -7.18 -23.40 -8.40
C ASP A 135 -6.62 -24.82 -8.65
N PHE A 136 -6.11 -25.47 -7.59
CA PHE A 136 -5.75 -26.88 -7.57
C PHE A 136 -7.03 -27.73 -7.70
N ASN A 137 -7.41 -28.03 -8.95
CA ASN A 137 -8.46 -29.01 -9.24
C ASN A 137 -7.87 -30.43 -9.23
N TYR A 138 -8.48 -31.32 -8.45
CA TYR A 138 -8.35 -32.77 -8.61
C TYR A 138 -9.26 -33.26 -9.74
#